data_AF-R6MQP4-F1
#
_entry.id   AF-R6MQP4-F1
#
_cell.length_a   1.000
_cell.length_b   1.000
_cell.length_c   1.000
_cell.angle_alpha   90.00
_cell.angle_beta   90.00
_cell.angle_gamma   90.00
#
_symmetry.space_group_name_H-M   'P 1'
#
loop_
_entity.id
_entity.type
_entity.pdbx_description
1 polymer ?
#
loop_
_entity_poly.entity_id
_entity_poly.type
_entity_poly.pdbx_seq_one_letter_code
_entity_poly.pdbx_strand_id
1 'polypeptide(L)'
;MIKILEAPTQNERHKFVSFPNLNGSHQFNLDNYDIRIYYHKLFDNRTSKDKLYIDKYNSLDELEEDVYGNITHIDGGEWTTKSFKEVYNSLDKEKFLIKINQAIKKYGNMISVYGGVPFCIRTDEKIHLLSYLKGLHPDERIETWDMVYD
;
A
#
# COMPACT_ATOMS: atom_id res chain seq x y z
N MET A 1 -7.94 -14.24 16.30
CA MET A 1 -7.38 -13.20 17.20
C MET A 1 -6.65 -12.16 16.36
N ILE A 2 -7.15 -10.93 16.37
CA ILE A 2 -6.59 -9.82 15.60
C ILE A 2 -5.44 -9.17 16.36
N LYS A 3 -4.29 -9.01 15.70
CA LYS A 3 -3.12 -8.28 16.20
C LYS A 3 -2.87 -7.03 15.35
N ILE A 4 -2.87 -5.87 15.99
CA ILE A 4 -2.50 -4.59 15.38
C ILE A 4 -0.99 -4.42 15.46
N LEU A 5 -0.38 -3.93 14.38
CA LEU A 5 1.04 -3.77 14.17
C LEU A 5 1.31 -2.43 13.50
N GLU A 6 2.47 -1.85 13.77
CA GLU A 6 2.89 -0.64 13.06
C GLU A 6 3.10 -0.93 11.57
N ALA A 7 2.56 -0.06 10.71
CA ALA A 7 2.80 -0.12 9.28
C ALA A 7 4.27 0.24 8.99
N PRO A 8 4.90 -0.35 7.95
CA PRO A 8 6.25 0.04 7.58
C PRO A 8 6.27 1.52 7.19
N THR A 9 7.08 2.32 7.89
CA THR A 9 7.21 3.75 7.58
C THR A 9 7.74 3.94 6.16
N GLN A 10 7.04 4.76 5.35
CA GLN A 10 7.54 5.15 4.04
C GLN A 10 8.76 6.09 4.15
N ASN A 11 8.83 6.98 5.15
CA ASN A 11 9.98 7.87 5.34
C ASN A 11 9.99 8.58 6.72
N GLU A 12 11.14 8.62 7.40
CA GLU A 12 11.37 9.49 8.58
C GLU A 12 12.18 10.76 8.25
N ARG A 13 12.93 10.80 7.13
CA ARG A 13 13.95 11.83 6.88
C ARG A 13 13.57 12.98 5.92
N HIS A 14 12.40 12.95 5.26
CA HIS A 14 12.20 13.77 4.05
C HIS A 14 10.86 14.53 3.97
N LYS A 15 10.29 14.94 5.11
CA LYS A 15 8.91 15.50 5.19
C LYS A 15 8.73 16.99 4.87
N PHE A 16 9.74 17.72 4.41
CA PHE A 16 9.59 19.15 4.13
C PHE A 16 9.94 19.49 2.68
N VAL A 17 8.92 19.58 1.83
CA VAL A 17 9.02 20.15 0.48
C VAL A 17 7.83 21.06 0.26
N SER A 18 8.06 22.35 0.07
CA SER A 18 7.00 23.33 -0.20
C SER A 18 6.48 23.28 -1.65
N PHE A 19 7.25 22.69 -2.57
CA PHE A 19 6.90 22.56 -3.99
C PHE A 19 7.45 21.23 -4.55
N PRO A 20 6.65 20.15 -4.62
CA PRO A 20 7.12 18.85 -5.10
C PRO A 20 7.37 18.88 -6.61
N ASN A 21 8.58 18.48 -7.05
CA ASN A 21 8.83 18.16 -8.45
C ASN A 21 8.36 16.73 -8.72
N LEU A 22 7.21 16.56 -9.37
CA LEU A 22 6.60 15.25 -9.67
C LEU A 22 7.29 14.47 -10.80
N ASN A 23 8.26 15.10 -11.48
CA ASN A 23 9.04 14.52 -12.58
C ASN A 23 10.46 14.15 -12.12
N GLY A 24 10.61 13.61 -10.91
CA GLY A 24 11.88 13.07 -10.44
C GLY A 24 12.43 11.95 -11.35
N SER A 25 13.71 11.62 -11.18
CA SER A 25 14.43 10.69 -12.06
C SER A 25 14.51 9.25 -11.52
N HIS A 26 13.81 8.93 -10.42
CA HIS A 26 13.94 7.62 -9.76
C HIS A 26 13.57 6.46 -10.69
N GLN A 27 14.41 5.43 -10.68
CA GLN A 27 14.15 4.20 -11.39
C GLN A 27 13.60 3.16 -10.39
N PHE A 28 12.30 2.92 -10.47
CA PHE A 28 11.61 1.92 -9.68
C PHE A 28 12.18 0.51 -9.92
N ASN A 29 12.52 -0.19 -8.84
CA ASN A 29 13.13 -1.51 -8.88
C ASN A 29 12.57 -2.43 -7.77
N LEU A 30 13.25 -3.55 -7.46
CA LEU A 30 12.82 -4.54 -6.44
C LEU A 30 13.56 -4.41 -5.10
N ASP A 31 14.19 -3.28 -4.81
CA ASP A 31 14.87 -3.01 -3.56
C ASP A 31 13.87 -2.80 -2.41
N ASN A 32 14.36 -2.94 -1.18
CA ASN A 32 13.51 -2.94 0.01
C ASN A 32 12.72 -1.64 0.21
N TYR A 33 13.20 -0.52 -0.33
CA TYR A 33 12.47 0.75 -0.26
C TYR A 33 11.28 0.75 -1.21
N ASP A 34 11.52 0.45 -2.49
CA ASP A 34 10.47 0.40 -3.51
C ASP A 34 9.43 -0.69 -3.22
N ILE A 35 9.84 -1.85 -2.68
CA ILE A 35 8.91 -2.88 -2.19
C ILE A 35 7.95 -2.34 -1.13
N ARG A 36 8.37 -1.39 -0.28
CA ARG A 36 7.45 -0.75 0.68
C ARG A 36 6.46 0.16 -0.02
N ILE A 37 6.89 0.92 -1.03
CA ILE A 37 6.00 1.78 -1.82
C ILE A 37 4.92 0.92 -2.49
N TYR A 38 5.31 -0.18 -3.12
CA TYR A 38 4.36 -1.09 -3.77
C TYR A 38 3.42 -1.75 -2.77
N TYR A 39 3.96 -2.24 -1.64
CA TYR A 39 3.16 -2.83 -0.56
C TYR A 39 2.11 -1.83 -0.06
N HIS A 40 2.50 -0.58 0.19
CA HIS A 40 1.56 0.46 0.59
C HIS A 40 0.45 0.64 -0.44
N LYS A 41 0.81 0.85 -1.71
CA LYS A 41 -0.18 1.08 -2.77
C LYS A 41 -1.13 -0.11 -2.99
N LEU A 42 -0.61 -1.34 -2.94
CA LEU A 42 -1.44 -2.55 -3.04
C LEU A 42 -2.50 -2.56 -1.92
N PHE A 43 -2.12 -2.26 -0.69
CA PHE A 43 -3.04 -2.30 0.44
C PHE A 43 -3.95 -1.07 0.56
N ASP A 44 -3.53 0.09 0.07
CA ASP A 44 -4.43 1.23 -0.17
C ASP A 44 -5.56 0.78 -1.11
N ASN A 45 -5.18 0.17 -2.24
CA ASN A 45 -6.10 -0.32 -3.26
C ASN A 45 -7.04 -1.41 -2.72
N ARG A 46 -6.52 -2.35 -1.93
CA ARG A 46 -7.35 -3.38 -1.26
C ARG A 46 -8.31 -2.78 -0.24
N THR A 47 -7.86 -1.79 0.54
CA THR A 47 -8.71 -1.10 1.54
C THR A 47 -9.82 -0.31 0.85
N SER A 48 -9.50 0.45 -0.20
CA SER A 48 -10.48 1.21 -0.99
C SER A 48 -11.60 0.34 -1.58
N LYS A 49 -11.28 -0.88 -2.01
CA LYS A 49 -12.27 -1.85 -2.53
C LYS A 49 -12.87 -2.75 -1.46
N ASP A 50 -12.56 -2.50 -0.20
CA ASP A 50 -12.97 -3.31 0.96
C ASP A 50 -12.72 -4.81 0.74
N LYS A 51 -11.56 -5.17 0.19
CA LYS A 51 -11.21 -6.57 -0.08
C LYS A 51 -11.01 -7.34 1.23
N LEU A 52 -11.12 -8.66 1.14
CA LEU A 52 -10.84 -9.56 2.26
C LEU A 52 -9.36 -9.53 2.64
N TYR A 53 -9.10 -9.76 3.92
CA TYR A 53 -7.78 -10.06 4.45
C TYR A 53 -7.16 -11.27 3.72
N ILE A 54 -5.86 -11.19 3.44
CA ILE A 54 -5.07 -12.28 2.85
C ILE A 54 -3.84 -12.58 3.71
N ASP A 55 -3.47 -13.85 3.84
CA ASP A 55 -2.17 -14.25 4.41
C ASP A 55 -1.03 -14.13 3.38
N LYS A 56 -1.38 -14.23 2.10
CA LYS A 56 -0.52 -14.04 0.92
C LYS A 56 -1.39 -13.93 -0.35
N TYR A 57 -0.79 -13.43 -1.42
CA TYR A 57 -1.28 -13.64 -2.78
C TYR A 57 -0.92 -15.05 -3.26
N ASN A 58 -1.86 -15.75 -3.89
CA ASN A 58 -1.67 -17.13 -4.36
C ASN A 58 -1.21 -17.21 -5.82
N SER A 59 -1.43 -16.16 -6.60
CA SER A 59 -1.02 -16.07 -8.00
C SER A 59 -0.67 -14.64 -8.39
N LEU A 60 -0.03 -14.49 -9.56
CA LEU A 60 0.16 -13.19 -10.18
C LEU A 60 -1.17 -12.53 -10.56
N ASP A 61 -2.16 -13.30 -11.01
CA ASP A 61 -3.47 -12.77 -11.38
C ASP A 61 -4.17 -12.12 -10.18
N GLU A 62 -4.16 -12.79 -9.01
CA GLU A 62 -4.74 -12.24 -7.78
C GLU A 62 -4.04 -10.94 -7.35
N LEU A 63 -2.71 -10.90 -7.48
CA LEU A 63 -1.91 -9.71 -7.18
C LEU A 63 -2.19 -8.59 -8.17
N GLU A 64 -2.33 -8.90 -9.46
CA GLU A 64 -2.45 -7.94 -10.55
C GLU A 64 -3.78 -7.16 -10.50
N GLU A 65 -4.83 -7.74 -9.90
CA GLU A 65 -6.08 -7.02 -9.61
C GLU A 65 -5.89 -5.80 -8.70
N ASP A 66 -4.85 -5.80 -7.87
CA ASP A 66 -4.55 -4.70 -6.95
C ASP A 66 -3.49 -3.74 -7.51
N VAL A 67 -2.95 -3.99 -8.70
CA VAL A 67 -1.93 -3.15 -9.36
C VAL A 67 -2.62 -2.11 -10.24
N TYR A 68 -3.04 -1.00 -9.62
CA TYR A 68 -3.61 0.15 -10.31
C TYR A 68 -3.31 1.47 -9.60
N GLY A 69 -3.61 2.59 -10.28
CA GLY A 69 -3.31 3.93 -9.82
C GLY A 69 -1.83 4.28 -9.98
N ASN A 70 -1.40 5.33 -9.27
CA ASN A 70 -0.02 5.81 -9.32
C ASN A 70 0.74 5.44 -8.05
N ILE A 71 2.06 5.29 -8.19
CA ILE A 71 3.01 5.20 -7.08
C ILE A 71 3.98 6.36 -7.14
N THR A 72 4.44 6.79 -5.96
CA THR A 72 5.36 7.92 -5.84
C THR A 72 6.55 7.54 -4.97
N HIS A 73 7.75 7.73 -5.51
CA HIS A 73 8.99 7.72 -4.76
C HIS A 73 9.33 9.14 -4.31
N ILE A 74 9.72 9.31 -3.05
CA ILE A 74 10.11 10.61 -2.47
C ILE A 74 11.52 10.50 -1.90
N ASP A 75 12.43 11.33 -2.40
CA ASP A 75 13.79 11.49 -1.86
C ASP A 75 14.27 12.94 -2.03
N GLY A 76 14.81 13.52 -0.96
CA GLY A 76 15.44 14.86 -1.00
C GLY A 76 14.61 16.03 -1.56
N GLY A 77 13.29 15.89 -1.69
CA GLY A 77 12.43 16.88 -2.35
C GLY A 77 12.03 16.56 -3.79
N GLU A 78 12.64 15.53 -4.39
CA GLU A 78 12.23 14.98 -5.67
C GLU A 78 11.14 13.91 -5.48
N TRP A 79 10.08 14.05 -6.27
CA TRP A 79 8.95 13.14 -6.28
C TRP A 79 8.93 12.49 -7.65
N THR A 80 9.12 11.18 -7.73
CA THR A 80 8.95 10.46 -9.00
C THR A 80 7.63 9.75 -8.96
N THR A 81 6.64 10.24 -9.71
CA THR A 81 5.32 9.60 -9.80
C THR A 81 5.17 8.87 -11.12
N LYS A 82 4.76 7.60 -11.07
CA LYS A 82 4.49 6.79 -12.26
C LYS A 82 3.23 5.95 -12.09
N SER A 83 2.66 5.52 -13.22
CA SER A 83 1.61 4.50 -13.23
C SER A 83 2.15 3.23 -12.59
N PHE A 84 1.44 2.70 -11.59
CA PHE A 84 1.83 1.46 -10.93
C PHE A 84 1.83 0.30 -11.94
N LYS A 85 0.88 0.30 -12.88
CA LYS A 85 0.80 -0.72 -13.92
C LYS A 85 2.01 -0.69 -14.85
N GLU A 86 2.47 0.50 -15.25
CA GLU A 86 3.67 0.66 -16.08
C GLU A 86 4.91 0.13 -15.36
N VAL A 87 5.10 0.54 -14.10
CA VAL A 87 6.22 0.06 -13.28
C VAL A 87 6.16 -1.45 -13.12
N TYR A 88 5.03 -2.01 -12.68
CA TYR A 88 4.86 -3.45 -12.51
C TYR A 88 5.19 -4.25 -13.77
N ASN A 89 4.77 -3.78 -14.95
CA ASN A 89 5.07 -4.43 -16.22
C ASN A 89 6.57 -4.47 -16.56
N SER A 90 7.38 -3.58 -15.97
CA SER A 90 8.84 -3.55 -16.15
C SER A 90 9.60 -4.44 -15.16
N LEU A 91 8.94 -4.94 -14.11
CA LEU A 91 9.57 -5.72 -13.05
C LEU A 91 9.57 -7.22 -13.34
N ASP A 92 10.49 -7.95 -12.68
CA ASP A 92 10.42 -9.40 -12.57
C ASP A 92 9.23 -9.78 -11.66
N LYS A 93 8.13 -10.20 -12.29
CA LYS A 93 6.83 -10.44 -11.64
C LYS A 93 6.89 -11.53 -10.57
N GLU A 94 7.65 -12.60 -10.80
CA GLU A 94 7.79 -13.70 -9.84
C GLU A 94 8.57 -13.23 -8.60
N LYS A 95 9.68 -12.51 -8.79
CA LYS A 95 10.42 -11.92 -7.67
C LYS A 95 9.59 -10.87 -6.93
N PHE A 96 8.79 -10.10 -7.64
CA PHE A 96 7.87 -9.12 -7.04
C PHE A 96 6.86 -9.82 -6.14
N LEU A 97 6.15 -10.85 -6.63
CA LEU A 97 5.19 -11.63 -5.86
C LEU A 97 5.82 -12.22 -4.60
N ILE A 98 7.02 -12.81 -4.70
CA ILE A 98 7.76 -13.34 -3.56
C ILE A 98 8.02 -12.25 -2.51
N LYS A 99 8.51 -11.08 -2.93
CA LYS A 99 8.86 -9.98 -2.02
C LYS A 99 7.63 -9.35 -1.36
N ILE A 100 6.53 -9.19 -2.10
CA ILE A 100 5.25 -8.74 -1.53
C ILE A 100 4.73 -9.75 -0.50
N ASN A 101 4.73 -11.05 -0.83
CA ASN A 101 4.30 -12.08 0.13
C ASN A 101 5.21 -12.14 1.37
N GLN A 102 6.51 -11.87 1.24
CA GLN A 102 7.40 -11.69 2.38
C GLN A 102 7.03 -10.46 3.22
N ALA A 103 6.65 -9.34 2.58
CA ALA A 103 6.18 -8.15 3.28
C ALA A 103 4.86 -8.40 4.02
N ILE A 104 3.89 -9.08 3.39
CA ILE A 104 2.63 -9.51 4.04
C ILE A 104 2.94 -10.41 5.24
N LYS A 105 3.81 -11.40 5.06
CA LYS A 105 4.24 -12.27 6.16
C LYS A 105 4.90 -11.48 7.28
N LYS A 106 5.61 -10.38 7.00
CA LYS A 106 6.33 -9.55 7.98
C LYS A 106 5.46 -8.49 8.67
N TYR A 107 4.51 -7.88 7.98
CA TYR A 107 3.74 -6.75 8.49
C TYR A 107 2.25 -7.08 8.69
N GLY A 108 1.69 -7.99 7.90
CA GLY A 108 0.25 -8.25 7.83
C GLY A 108 -0.39 -7.53 6.65
N ASN A 109 -1.69 -7.25 6.74
CA ASN A 109 -2.41 -6.42 5.77
C ASN A 109 -2.44 -5.00 6.29
N MET A 110 -2.00 -4.03 5.49
CA MET A 110 -2.14 -2.63 5.86
C MET A 110 -3.58 -2.17 5.63
N ILE A 111 -4.08 -1.36 6.55
CA ILE A 111 -5.32 -0.59 6.41
C ILE A 111 -4.91 0.87 6.33
N SER A 112 -5.34 1.55 5.28
CA SER A 112 -4.99 2.94 4.99
C SER A 112 -6.22 3.71 4.54
N VAL A 113 -6.42 4.86 5.16
CA VAL A 113 -7.60 5.71 5.00
C VAL A 113 -7.18 7.18 4.90
N TYR A 114 -8.02 8.00 4.29
CA TYR A 114 -7.76 9.42 4.12
C TYR A 114 -7.64 10.10 5.48
N GLY A 115 -6.55 10.85 5.69
CA GLY A 115 -6.28 11.56 6.94
C GLY A 115 -5.88 10.67 8.13
N GLY A 116 -5.88 9.33 7.99
CA GLY A 116 -5.50 8.40 9.03
C GLY A 116 -4.02 7.99 8.98
N VAL A 117 -3.47 7.61 10.14
CA VAL A 117 -2.16 6.94 10.19
C VAL A 117 -2.38 5.47 9.80
N PRO A 118 -1.70 4.96 8.76
CA PRO A 118 -1.88 3.57 8.35
C PRO A 118 -1.33 2.63 9.42
N PHE A 119 -1.99 1.49 9.60
CA PHE A 119 -1.57 0.43 10.51
C PHE A 119 -1.76 -0.93 9.84
N CYS A 120 -1.05 -1.94 10.33
CA CYS A 120 -1.17 -3.30 9.82
C CYS A 120 -1.92 -4.19 10.79
N ILE A 121 -2.67 -5.14 10.24
CA ILE A 121 -3.38 -6.17 10.99
C ILE A 121 -2.87 -7.55 10.59
N ARG A 122 -2.80 -8.46 11.56
CA ARG A 122 -2.68 -9.89 11.33
C ARG A 122 -3.81 -10.61 12.04
N THR A 123 -4.45 -11.52 11.32
CA THR A 123 -5.55 -12.32 11.86
C THR A 123 -5.68 -13.62 11.09
N ASP A 124 -6.33 -14.60 11.73
CA ASP A 124 -6.85 -15.84 11.17
C ASP A 124 -8.33 -15.70 10.74
N GLU A 125 -8.93 -14.54 11.02
CA GLU A 125 -10.33 -14.23 10.72
C GLU A 125 -10.50 -13.68 9.31
N LYS A 126 -11.59 -14.07 8.63
CA LYS A 126 -11.96 -13.54 7.32
C LYS A 126 -12.67 -12.20 7.48
N ILE A 127 -11.89 -11.13 7.56
CA ILE A 127 -12.41 -9.77 7.68
C ILE A 127 -12.24 -8.99 6.38
N HIS A 128 -13.20 -8.11 6.10
CA HIS A 128 -13.11 -7.09 5.07
C HIS A 128 -12.39 -5.86 5.66
N LEU A 129 -11.36 -5.34 5.00
CA LEU A 129 -10.41 -4.40 5.61
C LEU A 129 -11.06 -3.07 6.05
N LEU A 130 -11.80 -2.41 5.17
CA LEU A 130 -12.44 -1.13 5.45
C LEU A 130 -13.67 -1.30 6.35
N SER A 131 -14.48 -2.34 6.10
CA SER A 131 -15.62 -2.69 6.94
C SER A 131 -15.21 -2.99 8.38
N TYR A 132 -14.10 -3.70 8.58
CA TYR A 132 -13.55 -3.95 9.90
C TYR A 132 -13.22 -2.64 10.64
N LEU A 133 -12.50 -1.72 9.98
CA LEU A 133 -12.17 -0.42 10.57
C LEU A 133 -13.42 0.41 10.89
N LYS A 134 -14.41 0.46 9.98
CA LYS A 134 -15.69 1.13 10.23
C LYS A 134 -16.46 0.53 11.41
N GLY A 135 -16.39 -0.79 11.58
CA GLY A 135 -16.98 -1.48 12.73
C GLY A 135 -16.33 -1.11 14.07
N LEU A 136 -15.04 -0.75 14.07
CA LEU A 136 -14.34 -0.26 15.26
C LEU A 136 -14.71 1.19 15.62
N HIS A 137 -15.06 1.99 14.62
CA HIS A 137 -15.37 3.41 14.78
C HIS A 137 -16.70 3.78 14.08
N PRO A 138 -17.85 3.27 14.56
CA PRO A 138 -19.13 3.42 13.88
C PRO A 138 -19.62 4.88 13.78
N ASP A 139 -19.15 5.74 14.67
CA ASP A 139 -19.54 7.16 14.74
C ASP A 139 -18.58 8.08 13.96
N GLU A 140 -17.49 7.53 13.40
CA GLU A 140 -16.50 8.30 12.65
C GLU A 140 -16.71 8.16 11.14
N ARG A 141 -16.61 9.28 10.42
CA ARG A 141 -16.60 9.25 8.96
C ARG A 141 -15.23 8.77 8.46
N ILE A 142 -15.15 7.50 8.13
CA ILE A 142 -13.95 6.88 7.56
C ILE A 142 -14.06 6.80 6.04
N GLU A 143 -13.13 7.46 5.35
CA GLU A 143 -13.06 7.53 3.89
C GLU A 143 -11.71 7.02 3.39
N THR A 144 -11.69 6.40 2.22
CA THR A 144 -10.44 6.05 1.56
C THR A 144 -10.02 7.15 0.59
N TRP A 145 -8.77 7.11 0.13
CA TRP A 145 -8.26 8.06 -0.86
C TRP A 145 -9.15 8.11 -2.11
N ASP A 146 -9.60 6.96 -2.62
CA ASP A 146 -10.48 6.90 -3.79
C ASP A 146 -11.82 7.63 -3.55
N MET A 147 -12.42 7.50 -2.35
CA MET A 147 -13.70 8.16 -2.04
C MET A 147 -13.63 9.68 -1.98
N VAL A 148 -12.44 10.25 -1.73
CA VAL A 148 -12.24 11.70 -1.59
C VAL A 148 -11.89 12.35 -2.93
N TYR A 149 -11.27 11.61 -3.84
CA TYR A 149 -10.79 12.12 -5.13
C TYR A 149 -11.57 11.64 -6.36
N ASP A 150 -12.64 10.84 -6.15
CA ASP A 150 -13.71 10.55 -7.13
C ASP A 150 -14.72 11.72 -7.24
#